data_AF-A0A954QI59-F1
#
_entry.id   AF-A0A954QI59-F1
#
_cell.length_a   1.000
_cell.length_b   1.000
_cell.length_c   1.000
_cell.angle_alpha   90.00
_cell.angle_beta   90.00
_cell.angle_gamma   90.00
#
_symmetry.space_group_name_H-M   'P 1'
#
loop_
_entity.id
_entity.type
_entity.pdbx_description
1 polymer ?
#
loop_
_entity_poly.entity_id
_entity_poly.type
_entity_poly.pdbx_seq_one_letter_code
_entity_poly.pdbx_strand_id
1 'polypeptide(L)'
;MPNANDLRLFTGVPSLIGTQPKRKMPIRLGAILVLLALNHVAMASPELEGIACRSVHLVYPGDNATLFYNEVAVRESHPGTYFCVCGFNFGYYGLQELASGKKLLIFSVWDPGQQDDPNVVKDEQRVKLLHQDKAVRVGRFGNEGTGGQSFYDFDWKPNETYRFCVKATVDAAQHRTAFAAYFYEPEQQAWKHLVTFDRPTKDEQLRGYYSFVEDFRRNRISATLTRTADFGNGWIQTPDQQWHPLTTARFTGDGNPVLNIDAGIRTPANRFFLSTGGEITNDHTKLNATMTLDAEHAADPPQDLP
;
A
#
# COMPACT_ATOMS: atom_id res chain seq x y z
N MET A 1 -62.24 -39.25 -13.15
CA MET A 1 -63.32 -38.38 -13.66
C MET A 1 -62.71 -37.01 -13.95
N PRO A 2 -62.78 -36.54 -15.22
CA PRO A 2 -62.24 -35.26 -15.66
C PRO A 2 -63.33 -34.16 -15.68
N ASN A 3 -62.91 -32.90 -15.71
CA ASN A 3 -63.53 -31.76 -16.44
C ASN A 3 -62.57 -30.57 -16.23
N ALA A 4 -61.94 -29.91 -17.20
CA ALA A 4 -62.29 -29.49 -18.57
C ALA A 4 -63.35 -28.37 -18.65
N ASN A 5 -62.91 -27.26 -19.26
CA ASN A 5 -63.65 -26.14 -19.88
C ASN A 5 -64.25 -25.10 -18.91
N ASP A 6 -64.20 -23.78 -19.17
CA ASP A 6 -64.41 -23.12 -20.46
C ASP A 6 -63.85 -21.69 -20.55
N LEU A 7 -63.65 -21.26 -21.81
CA LEU A 7 -63.31 -19.92 -22.31
C LEU A 7 -64.39 -18.86 -21.97
N ARG A 8 -64.00 -17.57 -21.87
CA ARG A 8 -64.41 -16.48 -22.83
C ARG A 8 -63.87 -15.08 -22.46
N LEU A 9 -63.73 -14.30 -23.54
CA LEU A 9 -63.07 -13.00 -23.73
C LEU A 9 -63.95 -11.76 -23.45
N PHE A 10 -63.28 -10.59 -23.50
CA PHE A 10 -63.73 -9.19 -23.74
C PHE A 10 -64.25 -8.43 -22.49
N THR A 11 -63.76 -7.24 -22.13
CA THR A 11 -63.64 -5.98 -22.90
C THR A 11 -62.79 -4.92 -22.15
N GLY A 12 -62.21 -3.96 -22.89
CA GLY A 12 -62.33 -2.50 -22.59
C GLY A 12 -61.52 -1.84 -21.46
N VAL A 13 -60.43 -1.16 -21.86
CA VAL A 13 -59.62 -0.08 -21.22
C VAL A 13 -60.44 1.25 -21.09
N PRO A 14 -60.06 2.38 -20.40
CA PRO A 14 -58.94 2.73 -19.49
C PRO A 14 -59.28 3.48 -18.15
N SER A 15 -58.22 3.69 -17.36
CA SER A 15 -57.89 4.90 -16.58
C SER A 15 -58.36 4.97 -15.12
N LEU A 16 -57.41 4.95 -14.17
CA LEU A 16 -57.06 6.14 -13.39
C LEU A 16 -55.74 5.95 -12.62
N ILE A 17 -55.03 7.06 -12.54
CA ILE A 17 -53.71 7.35 -12.00
C ILE A 17 -53.60 6.96 -10.52
N GLY A 18 -52.50 6.28 -10.16
CA GLY A 18 -52.14 5.99 -8.77
C GLY A 18 -50.63 5.77 -8.63
N THR A 19 -49.91 6.84 -8.32
CA THR A 19 -48.47 6.87 -8.06
C THR A 19 -48.12 6.12 -6.78
N GLN A 20 -47.43 4.98 -6.90
CA GLN A 20 -46.80 4.28 -5.78
C GLN A 20 -45.42 4.90 -5.47
N PRO A 21 -45.09 5.19 -4.19
CA PRO A 21 -43.78 5.73 -3.84
C PRO A 21 -42.72 4.63 -3.90
N LYS A 22 -41.67 4.87 -4.71
CA LYS A 22 -40.48 4.01 -4.78
C LYS A 22 -39.80 3.94 -3.40
N ARG A 23 -39.78 2.74 -2.80
CA ARG A 23 -38.90 2.41 -1.67
C ARG A 23 -37.46 2.71 -2.07
N LYS A 24 -36.82 3.67 -1.38
CA LYS A 24 -35.38 3.92 -1.49
C LYS A 24 -34.65 2.75 -0.83
N MET A 25 -33.97 1.94 -1.63
CA MET A 25 -32.92 1.04 -1.15
C MET A 25 -31.77 1.89 -0.60
N PRO A 26 -31.14 1.50 0.52
CA PRO A 26 -29.93 2.17 0.98
C PRO A 26 -28.80 1.90 -0.01
N ILE A 27 -28.28 2.98 -0.60
CA ILE A 27 -27.04 2.97 -1.38
C ILE A 27 -25.92 2.61 -0.41
N ARG A 28 -25.34 1.42 -0.56
CA ARG A 28 -24.07 1.08 0.09
C ARG A 28 -23.00 1.96 -0.54
N LEU A 29 -22.49 2.91 0.25
CA LEU A 29 -21.37 3.76 -0.13
C LEU A 29 -20.10 2.88 -0.11
N GLY A 30 -19.84 2.18 -1.22
CA GLY A 30 -18.51 1.65 -1.51
C GLY A 30 -17.66 2.83 -1.96
N ALA A 31 -16.84 3.36 -1.06
CA ALA A 31 -15.91 4.44 -1.38
C ALA A 31 -14.73 3.85 -2.18
N ILE A 32 -14.70 4.22 -3.44
CA ILE A 32 -13.64 4.04 -4.44
C ILE A 32 -12.52 5.02 -4.11
N LEU A 33 -11.24 4.59 -4.09
CA LEU A 33 -10.13 5.38 -4.63
C LEU A 33 -8.76 4.63 -4.67
N VAL A 34 -8.43 4.13 -5.87
CA VAL A 34 -7.19 4.33 -6.64
C VAL A 34 -5.88 4.58 -5.85
N LEU A 35 -5.07 3.52 -5.65
CA LEU A 35 -3.60 3.64 -5.61
C LEU A 35 -3.04 3.33 -7.02
N LEU A 36 -2.95 4.36 -7.86
CA LEU A 36 -2.20 4.30 -9.12
C LEU A 36 -0.71 4.44 -8.81
N ALA A 37 -0.03 3.30 -8.69
CA ALA A 37 1.42 3.27 -8.68
C ALA A 37 1.97 3.73 -10.05
N LEU A 38 2.59 4.91 -10.03
CA LEU A 38 3.78 5.29 -10.80
C LEU A 38 3.69 5.59 -12.31
N ASN A 39 2.51 5.80 -12.95
CA ASN A 39 2.52 6.43 -14.29
C ASN A 39 1.28 7.23 -14.74
N HIS A 40 0.38 7.60 -13.83
CA HIS A 40 -0.77 8.44 -14.18
C HIS A 40 -0.83 9.66 -13.27
N VAL A 41 -1.04 10.82 -13.90
CA VAL A 41 -1.43 12.08 -13.27
C VAL A 41 -2.33 11.77 -12.08
N ALA A 42 -1.92 12.22 -10.89
CA ALA A 42 -2.73 12.12 -9.67
C ALA A 42 -4.14 12.63 -10.00
N MET A 43 -5.09 11.71 -10.17
CA MET A 43 -6.50 12.06 -10.25
C MET A 43 -6.81 12.73 -8.91
N ALA A 44 -7.27 13.97 -8.95
CA ALA A 44 -7.68 14.67 -7.74
C ALA A 44 -8.72 13.83 -7.00
N SER A 45 -8.64 13.84 -5.68
CA SER A 45 -9.53 13.11 -4.79
C SER A 45 -10.23 14.07 -3.83
N PRO A 46 -10.90 15.11 -4.37
CA PRO A 46 -11.56 16.13 -3.56
C PRO A 46 -12.63 15.52 -2.64
N GLU A 47 -13.16 14.34 -2.96
CA GLU A 47 -14.13 13.63 -2.13
C GLU A 47 -13.58 13.21 -0.75
N LEU A 48 -12.25 13.15 -0.57
CA LEU A 48 -11.63 12.82 0.72
C LEU A 48 -11.27 14.06 1.56
N GLU A 49 -11.47 15.26 1.03
CA GLU A 49 -11.22 16.50 1.76
C GLU A 49 -12.06 16.55 3.05
N GLY A 50 -11.41 16.75 4.20
CA GLY A 50 -12.05 16.74 5.52
C GLY A 50 -12.54 15.36 5.99
N ILE A 51 -12.33 14.29 5.22
CA ILE A 51 -12.68 12.91 5.59
C ILE A 51 -11.45 12.13 6.04
N ALA A 52 -10.34 12.29 5.33
CA ALA A 52 -9.08 11.62 5.60
C ALA A 52 -7.92 12.61 5.48
N CYS A 53 -6.79 12.25 6.07
CA CYS A 53 -5.53 12.92 5.75
C CYS A 53 -5.17 12.72 4.27
N ARG A 54 -4.34 13.62 3.75
CA ARG A 54 -3.69 13.39 2.46
C ARG A 54 -2.60 12.34 2.62
N SER A 55 -2.60 11.29 1.80
CA SER A 55 -1.49 10.34 1.80
C SER A 55 -0.25 11.02 1.25
N VAL A 56 0.87 10.86 1.94
CA VAL A 56 2.15 11.50 1.62
C VAL A 56 3.20 10.45 1.35
N HIS A 57 4.11 10.70 0.40
CA HIS A 57 5.04 9.70 -0.09
C HIS A 57 6.46 10.26 -0.22
N LEU A 58 7.42 9.35 -0.07
CA LEU A 58 8.80 9.49 -0.49
C LEU A 58 8.97 8.63 -1.75
N VAL A 59 9.39 9.24 -2.85
CA VAL A 59 9.74 8.50 -4.08
C VAL A 59 11.26 8.51 -4.21
N TYR A 60 11.88 7.34 -4.15
CA TYR A 60 13.33 7.21 -4.24
C TYR A 60 13.74 6.93 -5.69
N PRO A 61 14.63 7.73 -6.30
CA PRO A 61 15.24 7.36 -7.56
C PRO A 61 16.14 6.15 -7.37
N GLY A 62 16.14 5.23 -8.33
CA GLY A 62 17.00 4.04 -8.29
C GLY A 62 16.81 3.16 -9.52
N ASP A 63 17.85 2.42 -9.85
CA ASP A 63 17.86 1.46 -10.96
C ASP A 63 17.03 0.21 -10.64
N ASN A 64 16.90 -0.70 -11.61
CA ASN A 64 16.30 -2.01 -11.37
C ASN A 64 17.12 -2.78 -10.33
N ALA A 65 16.45 -3.44 -9.38
CA ALA A 65 17.11 -4.15 -8.29
C ALA A 65 16.54 -5.55 -8.03
N THR A 66 17.40 -6.40 -7.48
CA THR A 66 17.05 -7.71 -6.93
C THR A 66 16.73 -7.64 -5.43
N LEU A 67 17.08 -6.53 -4.76
CA LEU A 67 16.78 -6.33 -3.34
C LEU A 67 16.45 -4.86 -3.08
N PHE A 68 15.45 -4.61 -2.25
CA PHE A 68 15.13 -3.31 -1.68
C PHE A 68 15.04 -3.42 -0.15
N TYR A 69 15.94 -2.74 0.54
CA TYR A 69 15.99 -2.61 2.00
C TYR A 69 15.62 -1.19 2.42
N ASN A 70 14.85 -1.06 3.50
CA ASN A 70 14.60 0.23 4.13
C ASN A 70 14.22 0.04 5.61
N GLU A 71 14.38 1.10 6.39
CA GLU A 71 13.97 1.12 7.79
C GLU A 71 12.88 2.15 8.05
N VAL A 72 12.07 1.90 9.07
CA VAL A 72 11.06 2.85 9.56
C VAL A 72 11.10 2.97 11.07
N ALA A 73 10.94 4.19 11.58
CA ALA A 73 10.62 4.47 12.97
C ALA A 73 9.33 5.28 13.04
N VAL A 74 8.26 4.69 13.57
CA VAL A 74 6.97 5.35 13.72
C VAL A 74 7.02 6.28 14.92
N ARG A 75 6.79 7.58 14.73
CA ARG A 75 6.81 8.59 15.79
C ARG A 75 5.44 8.81 16.40
N GLU A 76 4.43 8.87 15.54
CA GLU A 76 3.04 9.06 15.94
C GLU A 76 2.13 8.24 15.03
N SER A 77 1.22 7.48 15.63
CA SER A 77 0.25 6.64 14.94
C SER A 77 -1.09 6.70 15.65
N HIS A 78 -2.13 6.47 14.87
CA HIS A 78 -3.51 6.37 15.33
C HIS A 78 -4.23 5.22 14.61
N PRO A 79 -5.31 4.66 15.19
CA PRO A 79 -6.04 3.55 14.58
C PRO A 79 -6.50 3.85 13.15
N GLY A 80 -6.07 3.02 12.22
CA GLY A 80 -6.30 3.16 10.78
C GLY A 80 -5.20 3.91 10.05
N THR A 81 -3.94 3.66 10.44
CA THR A 81 -2.76 4.25 9.81
C THR A 81 -1.93 3.17 9.13
N TYR A 82 -1.47 3.46 7.91
CA TYR A 82 -0.52 2.61 7.20
C TYR A 82 0.80 3.36 6.95
N PHE A 83 1.90 2.77 7.41
CA PHE A 83 3.27 3.18 7.13
C PHE A 83 3.89 2.20 6.13
N CYS A 84 3.82 2.51 4.84
CA CYS A 84 4.49 1.73 3.81
C CYS A 84 5.99 2.02 3.84
N VAL A 85 6.80 0.96 3.96
CA VAL A 85 8.26 1.05 4.13
C VAL A 85 8.98 0.74 2.83
N CYS A 86 8.62 -0.39 2.20
CA CYS A 86 9.19 -0.85 0.93
C CYS A 86 8.09 -1.00 -0.13
N GLY A 87 7.71 0.11 -0.76
CA GLY A 87 6.87 0.16 -1.95
C GLY A 87 7.66 -0.03 -3.24
N PHE A 88 7.10 -0.74 -4.21
CA PHE A 88 7.71 -1.00 -5.52
C PHE A 88 6.64 -1.10 -6.62
N ASN A 89 7.08 -1.16 -7.87
CA ASN A 89 6.26 -1.25 -9.09
C ASN A 89 5.17 -2.34 -9.10
N PHE A 90 5.28 -3.37 -8.27
CA PHE A 90 4.33 -4.48 -8.23
C PHE A 90 3.71 -4.74 -6.85
N GLY A 91 4.03 -3.94 -5.85
CA GLY A 91 3.52 -4.18 -4.51
C GLY A 91 3.91 -3.13 -3.49
N TYR A 92 3.58 -3.44 -2.25
CA TYR A 92 3.95 -2.65 -1.08
C TYR A 92 4.21 -3.55 0.12
N TYR A 93 5.02 -3.04 1.05
CA TYR A 93 5.36 -3.71 2.29
C TYR A 93 5.50 -2.70 3.43
N GLY A 94 4.87 -2.94 4.57
CA GLY A 94 5.05 -2.07 5.74
C GLY A 94 4.23 -2.45 6.97
N LEU A 95 4.01 -1.47 7.85
CA LEU A 95 3.38 -1.61 9.16
C LEU A 95 2.00 -0.94 9.18
N GLN A 96 1.00 -1.58 9.75
CA GLN A 96 -0.31 -0.98 9.99
C GLN A 96 -0.66 -0.96 11.47
N GLU A 97 -1.37 0.10 11.87
CA GLU A 97 -2.26 0.09 13.02
C GLU A 97 -3.69 0.03 12.50
N LEU A 98 -4.36 -1.10 12.70
CA LEU A 98 -5.73 -1.31 12.24
C LEU A 98 -6.71 -0.41 13.01
N ALA A 99 -7.92 -0.30 12.47
CA ALA A 99 -9.02 0.43 13.11
C ALA A 99 -9.35 -0.05 14.55
N SER A 100 -9.02 -1.31 14.87
CA SER A 100 -9.16 -1.91 16.20
C SER A 100 -7.99 -1.59 17.15
N GLY A 101 -6.96 -0.87 16.69
CA GLY A 101 -5.69 -0.68 17.40
C GLY A 101 -4.72 -1.87 17.28
N LYS A 102 -5.14 -2.98 16.65
CA LYS A 102 -4.26 -4.12 16.39
C LYS A 102 -3.16 -3.71 15.40
N LYS A 103 -1.93 -4.10 15.70
CA LYS A 103 -0.76 -3.82 14.88
C LYS A 103 -0.29 -5.06 14.13
N LEU A 104 0.14 -4.87 12.90
CA LEU A 104 0.63 -5.93 12.02
C LEU A 104 1.55 -5.39 10.93
N LEU A 105 2.22 -6.31 10.24
CA LEU A 105 2.89 -6.06 8.96
C LEU A 105 2.01 -6.57 7.83
N ILE A 106 1.99 -5.85 6.72
CA ILE A 106 1.29 -6.23 5.49
C ILE A 106 2.25 -6.24 4.31
N PHE A 107 2.25 -7.31 3.53
CA PHE A 107 2.95 -7.39 2.23
C PHE A 107 1.97 -7.80 1.15
N SER A 108 1.89 -7.00 0.08
CA SER A 108 0.96 -7.21 -1.02
C SER A 108 1.67 -7.13 -2.37
N VAL A 109 1.27 -8.00 -3.28
CA VAL A 109 1.69 -7.99 -4.69
C VAL A 109 0.45 -7.99 -5.57
N TRP A 110 0.36 -7.06 -6.51
CA TRP A 110 -0.76 -6.98 -7.45
C TRP A 110 -0.66 -8.06 -8.54
N ASP A 111 -1.81 -8.61 -8.92
CA ASP A 111 -2.00 -9.32 -10.18
C ASP A 111 -1.74 -8.36 -11.37
N PRO A 112 -1.39 -8.88 -12.56
CA PRO A 112 -1.38 -8.08 -13.79
C PRO A 112 -2.79 -7.58 -14.15
N GLY A 113 -2.87 -6.39 -14.75
CA GLY A 113 -4.12 -5.83 -15.27
C GLY A 113 -4.73 -4.73 -14.39
N GLN A 114 -5.97 -4.35 -14.72
CA GLN A 114 -6.73 -3.27 -14.07
C GLN A 114 -8.13 -3.78 -13.70
N GLN A 115 -8.17 -4.86 -12.94
CA GLN A 115 -9.41 -5.49 -12.49
C GLN A 115 -9.53 -5.43 -10.97
N ASP A 116 -10.76 -5.28 -10.50
CA ASP A 116 -11.10 -5.09 -9.09
C ASP A 116 -11.73 -6.32 -8.43
N ASP A 117 -12.28 -7.26 -9.21
CA ASP A 117 -12.80 -8.53 -8.66
C ASP A 117 -11.70 -9.61 -8.70
N PRO A 118 -11.19 -10.08 -7.55
CA PRO A 118 -10.12 -11.07 -7.52
C PRO A 118 -10.54 -12.42 -8.10
N ASN A 119 -11.85 -12.68 -8.22
CA ASN A 119 -12.39 -13.93 -8.72
C ASN A 119 -12.40 -13.99 -10.25
N VAL A 120 -12.26 -12.87 -10.96
CA VAL A 120 -12.28 -12.84 -12.44
C VAL A 120 -10.89 -12.94 -13.07
N VAL A 121 -9.82 -12.80 -12.28
CA VAL A 121 -8.44 -12.97 -12.75
C VAL A 121 -8.24 -14.44 -13.13
N LYS A 122 -7.71 -14.72 -14.32
CA LYS A 122 -7.38 -16.10 -14.75
C LYS A 122 -6.28 -16.69 -13.86
N ASP A 123 -6.39 -17.95 -13.48
CA ASP A 123 -5.48 -18.59 -12.52
C ASP A 123 -4.00 -18.48 -12.94
N GLU A 124 -3.70 -18.54 -14.22
CA GLU A 124 -2.33 -18.42 -14.74
C GLU A 124 -1.75 -17.01 -14.58
N GLN A 125 -2.62 -16.01 -14.56
CA GLN A 125 -2.26 -14.60 -14.39
C GLN A 125 -2.17 -14.20 -12.91
N ARG A 126 -2.74 -14.99 -12.01
CA ARG A 126 -2.74 -14.67 -10.58
C ARG A 126 -1.33 -14.72 -9.98
N VAL A 127 -1.16 -13.88 -8.97
CA VAL A 127 -0.14 -14.03 -7.94
C VAL A 127 -0.27 -15.40 -7.30
N LYS A 128 0.84 -16.13 -7.26
CA LYS A 128 0.99 -17.43 -6.63
C LYS A 128 1.73 -17.28 -5.31
N LEU A 129 1.37 -18.10 -4.34
CA LEU A 129 2.10 -18.25 -3.07
C LEU A 129 3.17 -19.32 -3.24
N LEU A 130 4.44 -18.98 -3.02
CA LEU A 130 5.57 -19.93 -3.09
C LEU A 130 6.11 -20.31 -1.72
N HIS A 131 6.05 -19.39 -0.75
CA HIS A 131 6.49 -19.60 0.63
C HIS A 131 5.56 -18.89 1.58
N GLN A 132 5.32 -19.48 2.75
CA GLN A 132 4.55 -18.90 3.84
C GLN A 132 5.12 -19.36 5.18
N ASP A 133 5.56 -18.42 6.01
CA ASP A 133 5.88 -18.71 7.41
C ASP A 133 4.61 -19.08 8.19
N LYS A 134 4.74 -20.00 9.15
CA LYS A 134 3.62 -20.51 9.96
C LYS A 134 2.85 -19.41 10.72
N ALA A 135 3.48 -18.28 11.02
CA ALA A 135 2.86 -17.17 11.74
C ALA A 135 2.18 -16.16 10.80
N VAL A 136 2.28 -16.35 9.48
CA VAL A 136 1.74 -15.43 8.47
C VAL A 136 0.38 -15.93 8.00
N ARG A 137 -0.58 -15.00 7.92
CA ARG A 137 -1.89 -15.24 7.29
C ARG A 137 -1.85 -14.72 5.87
N VAL A 138 -2.32 -15.49 4.89
CA VAL A 138 -2.34 -15.12 3.47
C VAL A 138 -3.78 -15.05 2.95
N GLY A 139 -4.03 -14.10 2.05
CA GLY A 139 -5.29 -13.98 1.33
C GLY A 139 -5.12 -13.29 -0.02
N ARG A 140 -6.24 -13.03 -0.69
CA ARG A 140 -6.30 -12.21 -1.91
C ARG A 140 -7.04 -10.91 -1.63
N PHE A 141 -6.76 -9.87 -2.42
CA PHE A 141 -7.43 -8.58 -2.32
C PHE A 141 -8.05 -8.15 -3.65
N GLY A 142 -8.95 -7.17 -3.58
CA GLY A 142 -9.75 -6.61 -4.67
C GLY A 142 -10.10 -5.14 -4.42
N ASN A 143 -10.97 -4.57 -5.26
CA ASN A 143 -11.50 -3.19 -5.25
C ASN A 143 -10.52 -2.06 -5.59
N GLU A 144 -9.21 -2.31 -5.48
CA GLU A 144 -8.14 -1.35 -5.78
C GLU A 144 -7.06 -2.06 -6.60
N GLY A 145 -7.51 -2.67 -7.70
CA GLY A 145 -6.79 -3.78 -8.30
C GLY A 145 -6.99 -5.08 -7.52
N THR A 146 -6.31 -6.13 -7.96
CA THR A 146 -6.38 -7.47 -7.36
C THR A 146 -4.99 -8.01 -7.11
N GLY A 147 -4.86 -8.98 -6.21
CA GLY A 147 -3.56 -9.56 -5.92
C GLY A 147 -3.52 -10.49 -4.72
N GLY A 148 -2.32 -10.87 -4.33
CA GLY A 148 -2.03 -11.62 -3.11
C GLY A 148 -1.55 -10.70 -1.99
N GLN A 149 -2.01 -10.94 -0.77
CA GLN A 149 -1.59 -10.20 0.41
C GLN A 149 -1.31 -11.14 1.58
N SER A 150 -0.42 -10.70 2.46
CA SER A 150 -0.08 -11.42 3.68
C SER A 150 -0.10 -10.48 4.88
N PHE A 151 -0.32 -11.07 6.05
CA PHE A 151 -0.36 -10.36 7.32
C PHE A 151 0.47 -11.11 8.36
N TYR A 152 1.39 -10.41 9.01
CA TYR A 152 2.13 -10.89 10.16
C TYR A 152 1.72 -10.07 11.39
N ASP A 153 1.07 -10.72 12.36
CA ASP A 153 0.66 -10.03 13.58
C ASP A 153 1.90 -9.75 14.45
N PHE A 154 2.21 -8.48 14.66
CA PHE A 154 3.39 -8.03 15.38
C PHE A 154 3.09 -6.70 16.05
N ASP A 155 3.18 -6.65 17.38
CA ASP A 155 2.83 -5.47 18.17
C ASP A 155 3.98 -4.45 18.23
N TRP A 156 4.29 -3.87 17.07
CA TRP A 156 5.30 -2.84 16.95
C TRP A 156 5.04 -1.64 17.87
N LYS A 157 6.11 -0.95 18.25
CA LYS A 157 6.10 0.16 19.21
C LYS A 157 6.55 1.46 18.57
N PRO A 158 5.94 2.60 18.92
CA PRO A 158 6.46 3.89 18.52
C PRO A 158 7.90 4.08 19.00
N ASN A 159 8.68 4.84 18.22
CA ASN A 159 10.09 5.17 18.45
C ASN A 159 11.09 4.01 18.36
N GLU A 160 10.64 2.78 18.10
CA GLU A 160 11.51 1.68 17.67
C GLU A 160 11.77 1.74 16.16
N THR A 161 12.96 1.29 15.76
CA THR A 161 13.35 1.18 14.35
C THR A 161 13.16 -0.25 13.88
N TYR A 162 12.40 -0.41 12.81
CA TYR A 162 12.14 -1.70 12.18
C TYR A 162 12.75 -1.78 10.79
N ARG A 163 13.24 -2.97 10.42
CA ARG A 163 14.00 -3.20 9.19
C ARG A 163 13.22 -4.12 8.25
N PHE A 164 13.05 -3.68 7.01
CA PHE A 164 12.26 -4.34 5.98
C PHE A 164 13.14 -4.66 4.78
N CYS A 165 12.94 -5.83 4.18
CA CYS A 165 13.62 -6.22 2.97
C CYS A 165 12.65 -6.94 2.02
N VAL A 166 12.68 -6.55 0.75
CA VAL A 166 12.00 -7.24 -0.35
C VAL A 166 13.08 -7.75 -1.31
N LYS A 167 13.04 -9.05 -1.63
CA LYS A 167 13.96 -9.69 -2.58
C LYS A 167 13.19 -10.17 -3.80
N ALA A 168 13.67 -9.83 -4.99
CA ALA A 168 13.13 -10.29 -6.26
C ALA A 168 14.02 -11.40 -6.85
N THR A 169 13.39 -12.45 -7.36
CA THR A 169 14.05 -13.55 -8.07
C THR A 169 13.29 -13.82 -9.37
N VAL A 170 13.97 -13.64 -10.49
CA VAL A 170 13.39 -13.83 -11.82
C VAL A 170 13.47 -15.29 -12.22
N ASP A 171 12.33 -15.87 -12.60
CA ASP A 171 12.24 -17.14 -13.33
C ASP A 171 12.03 -16.82 -14.81
N ALA A 172 13.15 -16.72 -15.54
CA ALA A 172 13.16 -16.41 -16.96
C ALA A 172 12.53 -17.52 -17.83
N ALA A 173 12.46 -18.75 -17.33
CA ALA A 173 11.80 -19.84 -18.06
C ALA A 173 10.27 -19.69 -18.05
N GLN A 174 9.72 -19.06 -17.00
CA GLN A 174 8.29 -18.81 -16.86
C GLN A 174 7.87 -17.36 -17.17
N HIS A 175 8.83 -16.45 -17.34
CA HIS A 175 8.62 -15.00 -17.46
C HIS A 175 7.91 -14.39 -16.24
N ARG A 176 8.32 -14.85 -15.06
CA ARG A 176 7.74 -14.48 -13.77
C ARG A 176 8.82 -14.00 -12.82
N THR A 177 8.40 -13.24 -11.81
CA THR A 177 9.27 -12.80 -10.73
C THR A 177 8.62 -13.13 -9.40
N ALA A 178 9.40 -13.80 -8.55
CA ALA A 178 9.07 -14.04 -7.15
C ALA A 178 9.57 -12.88 -6.29
N PHE A 179 8.71 -12.39 -5.40
CA PHE A 179 8.97 -11.32 -4.44
C PHE A 179 8.84 -11.88 -3.03
N ALA A 180 9.96 -11.98 -2.34
CA ALA A 180 10.06 -12.46 -0.97
C ALA A 180 10.11 -11.28 0.01
N ALA A 181 9.27 -11.32 1.05
CA ALA A 181 9.26 -10.33 2.12
C ALA A 181 9.97 -10.87 3.36
N TYR A 182 10.96 -10.12 3.84
CA TYR A 182 11.73 -10.41 5.03
C TYR A 182 11.54 -9.30 6.07
N PHE A 183 11.47 -9.69 7.34
CA PHE A 183 11.40 -8.77 8.47
C PHE A 183 12.49 -9.12 9.46
N TYR A 184 13.25 -8.13 9.92
CA TYR A 184 14.21 -8.35 11.00
C TYR A 184 13.46 -8.33 12.34
N GLU A 185 13.36 -9.48 13.02
CA GLU A 185 12.72 -9.57 14.33
C GLU A 185 13.69 -9.13 15.42
N PRO A 186 13.46 -7.99 16.10
CA PRO A 186 14.44 -7.46 17.07
C PRO A 186 14.67 -8.41 18.24
N GLU A 187 13.61 -9.11 18.69
CA GLU A 187 13.69 -10.06 19.81
C GLU A 187 14.56 -11.29 19.50
N GLN A 188 14.58 -11.73 18.24
CA GLN A 188 15.38 -12.88 17.79
C GLN A 188 16.72 -12.46 17.16
N GLN A 189 16.91 -11.15 16.94
CA GLN A 189 18.06 -10.57 16.25
C GLN A 189 18.35 -11.24 14.90
N ALA A 190 17.30 -11.63 14.19
CA ALA A 190 17.39 -12.41 12.96
C ALA A 190 16.35 -12.00 11.92
N TRP A 191 16.71 -12.18 10.65
CA TRP A 191 15.77 -12.03 9.55
C TRP A 191 14.82 -13.23 9.48
N LYS A 192 13.53 -12.94 9.44
CA LYS A 192 12.47 -13.91 9.21
C LYS A 192 11.91 -13.77 7.80
N HIS A 193 11.93 -14.86 7.05
CA HIS A 193 11.29 -14.96 5.73
C HIS A 193 9.79 -15.19 5.90
N LEU A 194 9.00 -14.15 5.74
CA LEU A 194 7.56 -14.19 6.02
C LEU A 194 6.77 -14.88 4.90
N VAL A 195 7.01 -14.49 3.65
CA VAL A 195 6.21 -14.94 2.52
C VAL A 195 6.98 -14.73 1.21
N THR A 196 6.67 -15.53 0.19
CA THR A 196 7.06 -15.26 -1.19
C THR A 196 5.83 -15.32 -2.08
N PHE A 197 5.59 -14.23 -2.81
CA PHE A 197 4.57 -14.14 -3.85
C PHE A 197 5.20 -14.06 -5.24
N ASP A 198 4.65 -14.76 -6.20
CA ASP A 198 5.17 -14.85 -7.56
C ASP A 198 4.11 -14.43 -8.58
N ARG A 199 4.48 -13.60 -9.56
CA ARG A 199 3.55 -13.09 -10.59
C ARG A 199 4.18 -13.03 -11.97
N PRO A 200 3.38 -13.03 -13.05
CA PRO A 200 3.86 -12.66 -14.37
C PRO A 200 4.38 -11.22 -14.36
N THR A 201 5.60 -11.03 -14.87
CA THR A 201 6.31 -9.75 -14.90
C THR A 201 6.99 -9.48 -16.23
N LYS A 202 7.11 -10.47 -17.12
CA LYS A 202 7.98 -10.38 -18.32
C LYS A 202 9.44 -10.09 -17.91
N ASP A 203 9.92 -10.81 -16.91
CA ASP A 203 11.28 -10.73 -16.36
C ASP A 203 11.64 -9.42 -15.65
N GLU A 204 10.66 -8.53 -15.43
CA GLU A 204 10.86 -7.29 -14.69
C GLU A 204 11.14 -7.57 -13.21
N GLN A 205 12.11 -6.84 -12.65
CA GLN A 205 12.50 -6.89 -11.23
C GLN A 205 11.87 -5.73 -10.43
N LEU A 206 12.43 -5.41 -9.27
CA LEU A 206 12.04 -4.25 -8.48
C LEU A 206 12.44 -2.97 -9.22
N ARG A 207 11.55 -1.97 -9.22
CA ARG A 207 11.84 -0.58 -9.54
C ARG A 207 10.78 0.33 -8.94
N GLY A 208 10.97 1.63 -9.05
CA GLY A 208 9.97 2.62 -8.64
C GLY A 208 9.73 2.54 -7.14
N TYR A 209 10.79 2.75 -6.37
CA TYR A 209 10.82 2.56 -4.93
C TYR A 209 10.10 3.71 -4.22
N TYR A 210 9.29 3.40 -3.21
CA TYR A 210 8.61 4.42 -2.43
C TYR A 210 8.33 4.00 -0.99
N SER A 211 8.05 4.99 -0.15
CA SER A 211 7.46 4.85 1.19
C SER A 211 6.29 5.82 1.32
N PHE A 212 5.33 5.55 2.20
CA PHE A 212 4.22 6.48 2.41
C PHE A 212 3.60 6.40 3.81
N VAL A 213 2.85 7.43 4.17
CA VAL A 213 1.96 7.46 5.34
C VAL A 213 0.54 7.73 4.87
N GLU A 214 -0.39 6.85 5.22
CA GLU A 214 -1.80 6.91 4.82
C GLU A 214 -2.74 6.86 6.04
N ASP A 215 -3.82 7.66 5.98
CA ASP A 215 -5.01 7.50 6.80
C ASP A 215 -6.07 6.68 6.07
N PHE A 216 -6.14 5.38 6.38
CA PHE A 216 -7.19 4.50 5.84
C PHE A 216 -8.42 4.43 6.76
N ARG A 217 -8.42 5.14 7.90
CA ARG A 217 -9.60 5.18 8.78
C ARG A 217 -10.74 5.98 8.16
N ARG A 218 -10.40 7.08 7.48
CA ARG A 218 -11.29 7.92 6.65
C ARG A 218 -12.61 8.27 7.35
N ASN A 219 -12.57 8.64 8.64
CA ASN A 219 -13.77 8.86 9.46
C ASN A 219 -13.96 10.31 9.93
N ARG A 220 -13.29 11.27 9.29
CA ARG A 220 -13.23 12.71 9.65
C ARG A 220 -12.45 13.00 10.93
N ILE A 221 -12.69 12.24 12.00
CA ILE A 221 -11.92 12.35 13.26
C ILE A 221 -10.46 12.00 13.00
N SER A 222 -10.22 10.97 12.19
CA SER A 222 -8.88 10.53 11.80
C SER A 222 -8.08 11.61 11.09
N ALA A 223 -8.74 12.53 10.37
CA ALA A 223 -8.10 13.64 9.69
C ALA A 223 -7.52 14.68 10.67
N THR A 224 -8.07 14.79 11.89
CA THR A 224 -7.61 15.74 12.91
C THR A 224 -6.46 15.20 13.76
N LEU A 225 -5.96 14.01 13.46
CA LEU A 225 -4.90 13.34 14.22
C LEU A 225 -3.63 13.31 13.38
N THR A 226 -2.49 13.65 13.99
CA THR A 226 -1.20 13.62 13.32
C THR A 226 -0.68 12.20 13.23
N ARG A 227 -0.02 11.89 12.12
CA ARG A 227 0.70 10.63 11.89
C ARG A 227 2.08 10.97 11.34
N THR A 228 3.11 10.39 11.93
CA THR A 228 4.49 10.73 11.56
C THR A 228 5.38 9.50 11.62
N ALA A 229 6.24 9.34 10.62
CA ALA A 229 7.25 8.30 10.60
C ALA A 229 8.54 8.76 9.93
N ASP A 230 9.65 8.16 10.35
CA ASP A 230 10.98 8.40 9.81
C ASP A 230 11.47 7.21 8.99
N PHE A 231 11.91 7.47 7.76
CA PHE A 231 12.42 6.47 6.82
C PHE A 231 13.90 6.74 6.53
N GLY A 232 14.71 5.69 6.46
CA GLY A 232 16.14 5.89 6.22
C GLY A 232 16.93 4.59 6.23
N ASN A 233 18.24 4.74 6.03
CA ASN A 233 19.15 3.62 5.75
C ASN A 233 18.64 2.75 4.58
N GLY A 234 18.04 3.37 3.56
CA GLY A 234 17.50 2.65 2.41
C GLY A 234 18.61 2.22 1.45
N TRP A 235 18.52 1.00 0.94
CA TRP A 235 19.48 0.43 -0.01
C TRP A 235 18.77 -0.39 -1.07
N ILE A 236 19.31 -0.37 -2.29
CA ILE A 236 18.98 -1.33 -3.34
C ILE A 236 20.21 -2.11 -3.76
N GLN A 237 20.01 -3.38 -4.13
CA GLN A 237 21.05 -4.21 -4.74
C GLN A 237 20.67 -4.53 -6.19
N THR A 238 21.49 -4.09 -7.14
CA THR A 238 21.29 -4.34 -8.57
C THR A 238 21.54 -5.81 -8.93
N PRO A 239 21.13 -6.26 -10.14
CA PRO A 239 21.40 -7.62 -10.61
C PRO A 239 22.88 -8.01 -10.61
N ASP A 240 23.77 -7.06 -10.87
CA ASP A 240 25.23 -7.23 -10.85
C ASP A 240 25.85 -7.08 -9.45
N GLN A 241 25.01 -7.18 -8.40
CA GLN A 241 25.41 -7.19 -6.99
C GLN A 241 26.01 -5.87 -6.49
N GLN A 242 25.76 -4.76 -7.19
CA GLN A 242 26.15 -3.43 -6.72
C GLN A 242 25.13 -2.88 -5.74
N TRP A 243 25.62 -2.22 -4.70
CA TRP A 243 24.80 -1.61 -3.66
C TRP A 243 24.69 -0.11 -3.90
N HIS A 244 23.47 0.40 -3.91
CA HIS A 244 23.19 1.83 -4.06
C HIS A 244 22.36 2.33 -2.89
N PRO A 245 22.82 3.38 -2.17
CA PRO A 245 22.05 3.95 -1.07
C PRO A 245 20.94 4.85 -1.61
N LEU A 246 19.79 4.84 -0.94
CA LEU A 246 18.65 5.69 -1.23
C LEU A 246 18.73 6.98 -0.41
N THR A 247 19.70 7.84 -0.76
CA THR A 247 19.94 9.12 -0.05
C THR A 247 19.12 10.28 -0.61
N THR A 248 18.37 10.08 -1.68
CA THR A 248 17.53 11.12 -2.30
C THR A 248 16.07 10.67 -2.33
N ALA A 249 15.15 11.56 -2.01
CA ALA A 249 13.72 11.27 -2.09
C ALA A 249 12.93 12.49 -2.55
N ARG A 250 11.96 12.28 -3.45
CA ARG A 250 10.99 13.30 -3.83
C ARG A 250 9.75 13.20 -2.95
N PHE A 251 9.38 14.30 -2.30
CA PHE A 251 8.16 14.39 -1.49
C PHE A 251 6.94 14.56 -2.39
N THR A 252 5.96 13.66 -2.29
CA THR A 252 4.71 13.75 -3.06
C THR A 252 3.50 13.47 -2.17
N GLY A 253 2.31 13.66 -2.73
CA GLY A 253 1.05 13.38 -2.05
C GLY A 253 0.01 12.92 -3.06
N ASP A 254 -1.02 12.23 -2.59
CA ASP A 254 -2.12 11.77 -3.43
C ASP A 254 -3.00 12.96 -3.90
N GLY A 255 -4.14 12.65 -4.51
CA GLY A 255 -5.08 13.64 -5.03
C GLY A 255 -5.86 14.44 -3.98
N ASN A 256 -5.79 14.11 -2.70
CA ASN A 256 -6.48 14.85 -1.64
C ASN A 256 -5.88 16.27 -1.52
N PRO A 257 -6.69 17.34 -1.56
CA PRO A 257 -6.17 18.71 -1.57
C PRO A 257 -5.65 19.20 -0.22
N VAL A 258 -5.87 18.47 0.88
CA VAL A 258 -5.43 18.86 2.24
C VAL A 258 -3.93 19.17 2.29
N LEU A 259 -3.57 20.26 2.97
CA LEU A 259 -2.20 20.75 3.09
C LEU A 259 -1.60 20.58 4.50
N ASN A 260 -2.31 19.91 5.41
CA ASN A 260 -1.78 19.48 6.70
C ASN A 260 -0.83 18.29 6.51
N ILE A 261 0.27 18.56 5.82
CA ILE A 261 1.30 17.61 5.41
C ILE A 261 2.66 18.24 5.64
N ASP A 262 3.66 17.42 5.89
CA ASP A 262 5.03 17.87 5.99
C ASP A 262 6.00 16.74 5.66
N ALA A 263 7.19 17.13 5.22
CA ALA A 263 8.28 16.21 4.97
C ALA A 263 9.61 16.94 5.13
N GLY A 264 10.65 16.22 5.52
CA GLY A 264 11.96 16.82 5.69
C GLY A 264 13.00 15.80 6.09
N ILE A 265 14.13 16.31 6.57
CA ILE A 265 15.22 15.50 7.09
C ILE A 265 15.23 15.66 8.60
N ARG A 266 15.15 14.54 9.32
CA ARG A 266 15.31 14.51 10.76
C ARG A 266 16.79 14.48 11.11
N THR A 267 17.27 15.56 11.70
CA THR A 267 18.61 15.66 12.28
C THR A 267 18.56 15.42 13.79
N PRO A 268 19.61 14.85 14.41
CA PRO A 268 20.85 14.34 13.79
C PRO A 268 20.72 12.92 13.19
N ALA A 269 19.53 12.32 13.20
CA ALA A 269 19.33 10.92 12.80
C ALA A 269 19.61 10.62 11.31
N ASN A 270 19.70 11.66 10.47
CA ASN A 270 19.89 11.57 9.02
C ASN A 270 18.87 10.64 8.34
N ARG A 271 17.58 10.87 8.62
CA ARG A 271 16.44 10.12 8.05
C ARG A 271 15.46 11.09 7.40
N PHE A 272 14.77 10.66 6.36
CA PHE A 272 13.59 11.38 5.88
C PHE A 272 12.46 11.23 6.91
N PHE A 273 11.59 12.23 7.02
CA PHE A 273 10.31 12.06 7.71
C PHE A 273 9.15 12.40 6.78
N LEU A 274 8.01 11.78 7.03
CA LEU A 274 6.71 12.15 6.49
C LEU A 274 5.74 12.40 7.63
N SER A 275 4.91 13.42 7.49
CA SER A 275 3.86 13.76 8.44
C SER A 275 2.57 14.16 7.72
N THR A 276 1.43 13.75 8.25
CA THR A 276 0.11 14.11 7.70
C THR A 276 -0.99 14.13 8.77
N GLY A 277 -1.97 15.03 8.62
CA GLY A 277 -3.12 15.19 9.50
C GLY A 277 -2.94 16.16 10.66
N GLY A 278 -4.02 16.38 11.40
CA GLY A 278 -4.04 17.35 12.51
C GLY A 278 -3.75 18.77 12.05
N GLU A 279 -3.10 19.56 12.91
CA GLU A 279 -2.81 20.98 12.69
C GLU A 279 -1.42 21.21 12.06
N ILE A 280 -0.85 20.19 11.39
CA ILE A 280 0.46 20.30 10.75
C ILE A 280 0.47 21.44 9.73
N THR A 281 1.57 22.19 9.72
CA THR A 281 1.95 23.13 8.67
C THR A 281 3.11 22.55 7.85
N ASN A 282 3.10 22.80 6.53
CA ASN A 282 4.19 22.39 5.65
C ASN A 282 5.34 23.40 5.74
N ASP A 283 6.19 23.23 6.74
CA ASP A 283 7.26 24.20 7.05
C ASP A 283 8.65 23.78 6.56
N HIS A 284 8.84 22.50 6.21
CA HIS A 284 10.17 21.98 5.85
C HIS A 284 10.34 21.83 4.34
N THR A 285 9.67 20.87 3.71
CA THR A 285 9.85 20.55 2.29
C THR A 285 8.57 20.78 1.51
N LYS A 286 8.65 21.65 0.51
CA LYS A 286 7.53 21.87 -0.42
C LYS A 286 7.12 20.57 -1.11
N LEU A 287 5.83 20.35 -1.23
CA LEU A 287 5.29 19.25 -2.04
C LEU A 287 5.90 19.27 -3.45
N ASN A 288 6.29 18.10 -3.94
CA ASN A 288 7.02 17.86 -5.20
C ASN A 288 8.51 18.21 -5.22
N ALA A 289 9.06 18.76 -4.14
CA ALA A 289 10.50 18.99 -4.03
C ALA A 289 11.27 17.73 -3.64
N THR A 290 12.58 17.77 -3.86
CA THR A 290 13.52 16.69 -3.55
C THR A 290 14.30 17.02 -2.28
N MET A 291 14.53 16.01 -1.46
CA MET A 291 15.38 16.04 -0.27
C MET A 291 16.58 15.11 -0.47
N THR A 292 17.72 15.44 0.14
CA THR A 292 18.95 14.64 0.07
C THR A 292 19.55 14.50 1.47
N LEU A 293 19.75 13.25 1.92
CA LEU A 293 20.44 12.91 3.16
C LEU A 293 21.95 13.11 3.02
N ASP A 294 22.63 13.32 4.14
CA ASP A 294 24.08 13.42 4.17
C ASP A 294 24.73 12.08 3.80
N ALA A 295 25.69 12.10 2.88
CA ALA A 295 26.29 10.90 2.31
C ALA A 295 27.17 10.11 3.31
N GLU A 296 27.68 10.76 4.37
CA GLU A 296 28.62 10.13 5.32
C GLU A 296 28.02 8.95 6.11
N HIS A 297 26.69 8.88 6.26
CA HIS A 297 26.03 7.78 6.98
C HIS A 297 25.67 6.58 6.08
N ALA A 298 25.97 6.64 4.79
CA ALA A 298 25.60 5.62 3.80
C ALA A 298 26.83 4.88 3.23
N ALA A 299 27.83 4.57 4.06
CA ALA A 299 29.06 3.96 3.59
C ALA A 299 28.85 2.54 3.04
N ASP A 300 28.09 1.71 3.76
CA ASP A 300 27.84 0.31 3.40
C ASP A 300 26.43 -0.15 3.81
N PRO A 301 25.81 -1.08 3.07
CA PRO A 301 24.57 -1.72 3.50
C PRO A 301 24.81 -2.57 4.76
N PRO A 302 23.75 -2.88 5.54
CA PRO A 302 23.86 -3.86 6.62
C PRO A 302 24.42 -5.20 6.12
N GLN A 303 25.39 -5.76 6.84
CA GLN A 303 26.11 -6.98 6.42
C GLN A 303 25.29 -8.26 6.60
N ASP A 304 24.16 -8.17 7.31
CA ASP A 304 23.28 -9.29 7.65
C ASP A 304 22.05 -9.39 6.75
N LEU A 305 21.99 -8.66 5.62
CA LEU A 305 20.85 -8.71 4.69
C LEU A 305 20.66 -10.12 4.08
N PRO A 306 19.40 -10.55 3.84
CA PRO A 306 19.05 -11.91 3.39
C PRO A 306 19.25 -12.21 1.89
#